data_AF-A0A0J7KVE1-F1
#
_entry.id   AF-A0A0J7KVE1-F1
#
_cell.length_a   1.000
_cell.length_b   1.000
_cell.length_c   1.000
_cell.angle_alpha   90.00
_cell.angle_beta   90.00
_cell.angle_gamma   90.00
#
_symmetry.space_group_name_H-M   'P 1'
#
loop_
_entity.id
_entity.type
_entity.pdbx_description
1 polymer ?
#
loop_
_entity_poly.entity_id
_entity_poly.type
_entity_poly.pdbx_seq_one_letter_code
_entity_poly.pdbx_strand_id
1 'polypeptide(L)'
;MLHDERILKNKFAYFFTIVFLLGWIIYYGVFVINVLLKGYRLVEKYIKFRIPIYFLNFIAFILLILTFVHVFKESRKMFKYLNSTCITIIILASVSFYINYDGKWGAYIYSFLFGLTLFLIGPVLLINYFKHIPAKSEIENIGKHND
;
A
#
# COMPACT_ATOMS: atom_id res chain seq x y z
N MET A 1 -25.79 14.33 -17.36
CA MET A 1 -24.77 15.11 -16.63
C MET A 1 -24.39 14.47 -15.29
N LEU A 2 -25.23 14.50 -14.25
CA LEU A 2 -24.89 13.93 -12.93
C LEU A 2 -24.57 12.41 -12.91
N HIS A 3 -25.11 11.64 -13.84
CA HIS A 3 -24.89 10.19 -13.91
C HIS A 3 -23.57 9.84 -14.64
N ASP A 4 -23.32 10.48 -15.79
CA ASP A 4 -22.13 10.26 -16.61
C ASP A 4 -20.85 10.69 -15.89
N GLU A 5 -20.89 11.81 -15.16
CA GLU A 5 -19.78 12.27 -14.32
C GLU A 5 -19.45 11.30 -13.18
N ARG A 6 -20.48 10.72 -12.54
CA ARG A 6 -20.31 9.71 -11.48
C ARG A 6 -19.66 8.44 -12.03
N ILE A 7 -20.09 7.99 -13.21
CA ILE A 7 -19.51 6.82 -13.89
C ILE A 7 -18.04 7.08 -14.24
N LEU A 8 -17.74 8.24 -14.82
CA LEU A 8 -16.38 8.62 -15.22
C LEU A 8 -15.45 8.70 -14.01
N LYS A 9 -15.89 9.35 -12.93
CA LYS A 9 -15.15 9.47 -11.67
C LYS A 9 -14.83 8.11 -11.05
N ASN A 10 -15.79 7.18 -11.07
CA ASN A 10 -15.58 5.82 -10.58
C ASN A 10 -14.55 5.06 -11.43
N LYS A 11 -14.65 5.13 -12.77
CA LYS A 11 -13.68 4.51 -13.68
C LYS A 11 -12.27 5.07 -13.49
N PHE A 12 -12.14 6.38 -13.34
CA PHE A 12 -10.86 7.03 -13.03
C PHE A 12 -10.29 6.54 -11.70
N ALA A 13 -11.09 6.50 -10.64
CA ALA A 13 -10.64 6.02 -9.33
C ALA A 13 -10.17 4.56 -9.38
N TYR A 14 -10.85 3.69 -10.15
CA TYR A 14 -10.42 2.32 -10.40
C TYR A 14 -9.07 2.25 -11.12
N PHE A 15 -8.93 2.97 -12.24
CA PHE A 15 -7.68 3.02 -12.99
C PHE A 15 -6.52 3.55 -12.15
N PHE A 16 -6.74 4.67 -11.45
CA PHE A 16 -5.76 5.26 -10.54
C PHE A 16 -5.33 4.28 -9.45
N THR A 17 -6.27 3.55 -8.85
CA THR A 17 -5.97 2.51 -7.86
C THR A 17 -5.06 1.42 -8.44
N ILE A 18 -5.36 0.94 -9.65
CA ILE A 18 -4.58 -0.11 -10.31
C ILE A 18 -3.15 0.37 -10.54
N VAL A 19 -2.97 1.57 -11.11
CA VAL A 19 -1.66 2.17 -11.36
C VAL A 19 -0.88 2.37 -10.06
N PHE A 20 -1.54 2.91 -9.04
CA PHE A 20 -0.95 3.11 -7.71
C PHE A 20 -0.44 1.79 -7.11
N LEU A 21 -1.27 0.75 -7.10
CA LEU A 21 -0.88 -0.56 -6.57
C LEU A 21 0.24 -1.21 -7.38
N LEU A 22 0.20 -1.13 -8.71
CA LEU A 22 1.26 -1.67 -9.56
C LEU A 22 2.61 -1.00 -9.29
N GLY A 23 2.65 0.32 -9.13
CA GLY A 23 3.87 1.04 -8.78
C GLY A 23 4.49 0.52 -7.48
N TRP A 24 3.67 0.34 -6.44
CA TRP A 24 4.12 -0.20 -5.17
C TRP A 24 4.50 -1.68 -5.24
N ILE A 25 3.79 -2.50 -6.02
CA ILE A 25 4.12 -3.92 -6.25
C ILE A 25 5.48 -4.04 -6.93
N ILE A 26 5.75 -3.23 -7.96
CA ILE A 26 7.06 -3.23 -8.64
C ILE A 26 8.16 -2.82 -7.68
N TYR A 27 7.97 -1.74 -6.91
CA TYR A 27 8.94 -1.28 -5.92
C TYR A 27 9.27 -2.36 -4.89
N TYR A 28 8.25 -2.95 -4.24
CA TYR A 28 8.46 -3.98 -3.24
C TYR A 28 8.93 -5.31 -3.85
N GLY A 29 8.54 -5.64 -5.08
CA GLY A 29 9.03 -6.81 -5.80
C GLY A 29 10.53 -6.72 -6.07
N VAL A 30 11.00 -5.58 -6.59
CA VAL A 30 12.44 -5.31 -6.78
C VAL A 30 13.18 -5.36 -5.45
N PHE A 31 12.60 -4.82 -4.38
CA PHE A 31 13.18 -4.88 -3.06
C PHE A 31 13.34 -6.33 -2.57
N VAL A 32 12.28 -7.14 -2.63
CA VAL A 32 12.31 -8.55 -2.22
C VAL A 32 13.35 -9.34 -3.01
N ILE A 33 13.42 -9.15 -4.34
CA ILE A 33 14.42 -9.81 -5.18
C ILE A 33 15.84 -9.42 -4.75
N ASN A 34 16.10 -8.12 -4.58
CA ASN A 34 17.42 -7.64 -4.14
C ASN A 34 17.81 -8.24 -2.79
N VAL A 35 16.84 -8.33 -1.89
CA VAL A 35 17.01 -8.88 -0.56
C VAL A 35 17.31 -10.38 -0.59
N LEU A 36 16.64 -11.15 -1.44
CA LEU A 36 16.93 -12.58 -1.64
C LEU A 36 18.31 -12.81 -2.26
N LEU A 37 18.72 -11.96 -3.21
CA LEU A 37 19.99 -12.12 -3.94
C LEU A 37 21.22 -11.61 -3.15
N LYS A 38 21.08 -10.49 -2.44
CA LYS A 38 22.22 -9.76 -1.85
C LYS A 38 22.18 -9.69 -0.33
N GLY A 39 21.08 -10.13 0.27
CA GLY A 39 20.79 -9.92 1.69
C GLY A 39 20.48 -8.45 2.02
N TYR A 40 19.80 -8.25 3.14
CA TYR A 40 19.52 -6.93 3.69
C TYR A 40 20.74 -6.41 4.46
N ARG A 41 21.38 -5.39 3.88
CA ARG A 41 22.58 -4.75 4.44
C ARG A 41 22.15 -3.63 5.39
N LEU A 42 22.47 -3.81 6.67
CA LEU A 42 22.27 -2.81 7.73
C LEU A 42 23.60 -2.58 8.43
N VAL A 43 23.82 -1.35 8.89
CA VAL A 43 24.93 -1.01 9.80
C VAL A 43 24.78 -1.83 11.09
N GLU A 44 25.90 -2.29 11.66
CA GLU A 44 25.92 -3.21 12.81
C GLU A 44 25.05 -2.75 13.99
N LYS A 45 25.06 -1.43 14.27
CA LYS A 45 24.22 -0.79 15.30
C LYS A 45 22.72 -1.16 15.19
N TYR A 46 22.23 -1.46 13.99
CA TYR A 46 20.82 -1.74 13.70
C TYR A 46 20.54 -3.20 13.31
N ILE A 47 21.49 -4.12 13.49
CA ILE A 47 21.34 -5.51 13.04
C ILE A 47 20.11 -6.21 13.64
N LYS A 48 19.71 -5.83 14.87
CA LYS A 48 18.51 -6.35 15.54
C LYS A 48 17.21 -6.05 14.78
N PHE A 49 17.17 -4.97 13.99
CA PHE A 49 16.00 -4.62 13.17
C PHE A 49 15.91 -5.40 11.86
N ARG A 50 16.96 -6.14 11.50
CA ARG A 50 17.03 -6.89 10.24
C ARG A 50 15.78 -7.75 10.06
N ILE A 51 15.56 -8.73 10.94
CA ILE A 51 14.46 -9.70 10.83
C ILE A 51 13.08 -9.00 10.85
N PRO A 52 12.79 -8.06 11.77
CA PRO A 52 11.54 -7.30 11.73
C PRO A 52 11.31 -6.57 10.40
N ILE A 53 12.34 -5.93 9.84
CA ILE A 53 12.22 -5.20 8.56
C ILE A 53 11.95 -6.18 7.42
N TYR A 54 12.63 -7.33 7.37
CA TYR A 54 12.35 -8.38 6.39
C TYR A 54 10.87 -8.80 6.43
N PHE A 55 10.38 -9.13 7.62
CA PHE A 55 9.03 -9.61 7.82
C PHE A 55 7.98 -8.57 7.44
N LEU A 56 8.19 -7.31 7.83
CA LEU A 56 7.30 -6.20 7.47
C LEU A 56 7.29 -5.94 5.96
N ASN A 57 8.44 -5.99 5.28
CA ASN A 57 8.49 -5.83 3.82
C ASN A 57 7.74 -6.96 3.10
N PHE A 58 7.89 -8.19 3.58
CA PHE A 58 7.17 -9.34 3.03
C PHE A 58 5.65 -9.22 3.24
N ILE A 59 5.21 -8.80 4.43
CA ILE A 59 3.80 -8.51 4.71
C ILE A 59 3.26 -7.41 3.79
N ALA A 60 3.99 -6.30 3.64
CA ALA A 60 3.58 -5.20 2.76
C ALA A 60 3.39 -5.70 1.32
N PHE A 61 4.33 -6.51 0.83
CA PHE A 61 4.23 -7.09 -0.51
C PHE A 61 3.01 -8.01 -0.67
N ILE A 62 2.75 -8.91 0.27
CA ILE A 62 1.57 -9.78 0.23
C ILE A 62 0.28 -8.95 0.27
N LEU A 63 0.20 -7.96 1.15
CA LEU A 63 -0.98 -7.10 1.27
C LEU A 63 -1.23 -6.31 -0.02
N LEU A 64 -0.18 -5.85 -0.72
CA LEU A 64 -0.30 -5.21 -2.03
C LEU A 64 -0.93 -6.15 -3.06
N ILE A 65 -0.45 -7.40 -3.15
CA ILE A 65 -1.01 -8.42 -4.06
C ILE A 65 -2.47 -8.72 -3.71
N LEU A 66 -2.78 -8.91 -2.42
CA LEU A 66 -4.16 -9.14 -1.97
C LEU A 66 -5.05 -7.94 -2.30
N THR A 67 -4.58 -6.71 -2.07
CA THR A 67 -5.32 -5.50 -2.42
C THR A 67 -5.60 -5.47 -3.92
N PHE A 68 -4.58 -5.73 -4.75
CA PHE A 68 -4.69 -5.75 -6.20
C PHE A 68 -5.73 -6.77 -6.69
N VAL A 69 -5.70 -8.01 -6.19
CA VAL A 69 -6.71 -9.02 -6.51
C VAL A 69 -8.12 -8.55 -6.13
N HIS A 70 -8.28 -7.94 -4.96
CA HIS A 70 -9.60 -7.46 -4.51
C HIS A 70 -10.07 -6.20 -5.24
N VAL A 71 -9.18 -5.46 -5.92
CA VAL A 71 -9.58 -4.39 -6.85
C VAL A 71 -10.38 -4.98 -8.01
N PHE A 72 -9.91 -6.04 -8.65
CA PHE A 72 -10.61 -6.69 -9.78
C PHE A 72 -11.88 -7.42 -9.36
N LYS A 73 -11.93 -7.92 -8.13
CA LYS A 73 -13.16 -8.53 -7.56
C LYS A 73 -14.21 -7.51 -7.13
N GLU A 74 -13.89 -6.22 -7.22
CA GLU A 74 -14.71 -5.12 -6.70
C GLU A 74 -15.16 -5.36 -5.24
N SER A 75 -14.30 -5.97 -4.44
CA SER A 75 -14.65 -6.37 -3.07
C SER A 75 -14.40 -5.23 -2.09
N ARG A 76 -15.27 -5.10 -1.08
CA ARG A 76 -15.05 -4.16 0.03
C ARG A 76 -13.77 -4.45 0.83
N LYS A 77 -13.27 -5.69 0.79
CA LYS A 77 -12.02 -6.06 1.44
C LYS A 77 -10.81 -5.34 0.84
N MET A 78 -10.91 -4.87 -0.40
CA MET A 78 -9.89 -4.03 -1.04
C MET A 78 -9.54 -2.81 -0.18
N PHE A 79 -10.52 -2.10 0.38
CA PHE A 79 -10.27 -0.95 1.23
C PHE A 79 -9.54 -1.36 2.52
N LYS A 80 -9.94 -2.47 3.14
CA LYS A 80 -9.25 -2.99 4.34
C LYS A 80 -7.79 -3.30 4.02
N TYR A 81 -7.52 -4.04 2.95
CA TYR A 81 -6.15 -4.40 2.58
C TYR A 81 -5.33 -3.18 2.15
N LEU A 82 -5.92 -2.21 1.43
CA LEU A 82 -5.24 -0.96 1.05
C LEU A 82 -4.81 -0.17 2.28
N ASN A 83 -5.70 0.01 3.26
CA ASN A 83 -5.40 0.75 4.48
C ASN A 83 -4.39 0.01 5.36
N SER A 84 -4.52 -1.32 5.49
CA SER A 84 -3.51 -2.13 6.19
C SER A 84 -2.13 -2.03 5.52
N THR A 85 -2.09 -2.12 4.18
CA THR A 85 -0.85 -1.93 3.41
C THR A 85 -0.23 -0.57 3.69
N CYS A 86 -1.03 0.50 3.62
CA CYS A 86 -0.59 1.86 3.88
C CYS A 86 0.06 1.99 5.26
N ILE A 87 -0.59 1.48 6.30
CA ILE A 87 -0.05 1.49 7.68
C ILE A 87 1.28 0.74 7.75
N THR A 88 1.37 -0.46 7.16
CA THR A 88 2.62 -1.24 7.14
C THR A 88 3.75 -0.49 6.44
N ILE A 89 3.47 0.15 5.30
CA ILE A 89 4.46 0.95 4.56
C ILE A 89 4.90 2.17 5.38
N ILE A 90 3.99 2.86 6.09
CA ILE A 90 4.33 3.99 6.97
C ILE A 90 5.29 3.54 8.08
N ILE A 91 5.03 2.40 8.73
CA ILE A 91 5.90 1.86 9.77
C ILE A 91 7.29 1.55 9.18
N LEU A 92 7.35 0.88 8.03
CA LEU A 92 8.61 0.57 7.33
C LEU A 92 9.38 1.83 6.95
N ALA A 93 8.70 2.82 6.39
CA ALA A 93 9.30 4.09 5.99
C ALA A 93 9.85 4.84 7.20
N SER A 94 9.12 4.84 8.32
CA SER A 94 9.53 5.49 9.57
C SER A 94 10.76 4.82 10.19
N VAL A 95 10.78 3.48 10.23
CA VAL A 95 11.95 2.71 10.69
C VAL A 95 13.15 2.95 9.77
N SER A 96 12.94 2.94 8.45
CA SER A 96 14.00 3.19 7.48
C SER A 96 14.55 4.61 7.58
N PHE A 97 13.69 5.61 7.80
CA PHE A 97 14.08 6.99 8.03
C PHE A 97 14.92 7.13 9.30
N TYR A 98 14.47 6.53 10.40
CA TYR A 98 15.18 6.52 11.68
C TYR A 98 16.61 5.96 11.51
N ILE A 99 16.75 4.83 10.81
CA ILE A 99 18.03 4.16 10.59
C ILE A 99 18.94 4.94 9.64
N ASN A 100 18.42 5.40 8.50
CA ASN A 100 19.25 6.00 7.43
C ASN A 100 19.67 7.45 7.73
N TYR A 101 18.93 8.16 8.58
CA TYR A 101 19.18 9.56 8.91
C TYR A 101 19.56 9.78 10.37
N ASP A 102 20.10 8.74 11.04
CA ASP A 102 20.55 8.82 12.44
C ASP A 102 21.37 10.10 12.72
N GLY A 103 20.97 10.83 13.76
CA GLY A 103 21.58 12.13 14.13
C GLY A 103 21.25 13.32 13.21
N LYS A 104 20.48 13.13 12.14
CA LYS A 104 20.13 14.18 11.15
C LYS A 104 18.62 14.32 10.89
N TRP A 105 17.76 13.70 11.69
CA TRP A 105 16.32 13.66 11.44
C TRP A 105 15.68 15.05 11.27
N GLY A 106 16.07 16.02 12.09
CA GLY A 106 15.50 17.38 12.05
C GLY A 106 15.66 18.07 10.69
N ALA A 107 16.74 17.76 9.96
CA ALA A 107 16.98 18.34 8.63
C ALA A 107 16.08 17.72 7.54
N TYR A 108 15.64 16.47 7.72
CA TYR A 108 14.95 15.70 6.67
C TYR A 108 13.49 15.36 7.00
N ILE A 109 13.02 15.64 8.21
CA ILE A 109 11.68 15.24 8.67
C ILE A 109 10.55 15.83 7.80
N TYR A 110 10.66 17.09 7.40
CA TYR A 110 9.63 17.73 6.58
C TYR A 110 9.57 17.13 5.18
N SER A 111 10.73 16.89 4.55
CA SER A 111 10.80 16.22 3.23
C SER A 111 10.28 14.78 3.31
N PHE A 112 10.57 14.08 4.41
CA PHE A 112 10.05 12.73 4.66
C PHE A 112 8.52 12.71 4.80
N LEU A 113 7.95 13.59 5.63
CA LEU A 113 6.51 13.70 5.83
C LEU A 113 5.80 14.15 4.55
N PHE A 114 6.39 15.10 3.81
CA PHE A 114 5.87 15.53 2.51
C PHE A 114 5.86 14.38 1.50
N GLY A 115 6.96 13.62 1.40
CA GLY A 115 7.04 12.45 0.52
C GLY A 115 6.02 11.38 0.88
N LEU A 116 5.87 11.04 2.16
CA LEU A 116 4.83 10.10 2.63
C LEU A 116 3.42 10.58 2.28
N THR A 117 3.17 11.88 2.46
CA THR A 117 1.86 12.46 2.16
C THR A 117 1.57 12.40 0.66
N LEU A 118 2.52 12.78 -0.18
CA LEU A 118 2.34 12.86 -1.63
C LEU A 118 2.23 11.48 -2.29
N PHE A 119 3.08 10.53 -1.90
CA PHE A 119 3.22 9.25 -2.61
C PHE A 119 2.45 8.09 -1.97
N LEU A 120 1.93 8.25 -0.75
CA LEU A 120 1.25 7.17 -0.04
C LEU A 120 -0.08 7.61 0.55
N ILE A 121 -0.07 8.53 1.52
CA ILE A 121 -1.27 8.87 2.30
C ILE A 121 -2.31 9.57 1.43
N GLY A 122 -1.92 10.59 0.67
CA GLY A 122 -2.79 11.34 -0.23
C GLY A 122 -3.48 10.43 -1.25
N PRO A 123 -2.73 9.65 -2.05
CA PRO A 123 -3.30 8.66 -2.97
C PRO A 123 -4.27 7.68 -2.30
N VAL A 124 -3.93 7.13 -1.13
CA VAL A 124 -4.82 6.21 -0.40
C VAL A 124 -6.10 6.88 0.06
N LEU A 125 -6.04 8.12 0.55
CA LEU A 125 -7.24 8.89 0.92
C LEU A 125 -8.13 9.17 -0.29
N LEU A 126 -7.54 9.56 -1.43
CA LEU A 126 -8.29 9.79 -2.67
C LEU A 126 -8.97 8.51 -3.15
N ILE A 127 -8.28 7.37 -3.09
CA ILE A 127 -8.85 6.07 -3.45
C ILE A 127 -10.01 5.72 -2.52
N ASN A 128 -9.84 5.85 -1.20
CA ASN A 128 -10.90 5.59 -0.23
C ASN A 128 -12.12 6.51 -0.42
N TYR A 129 -11.89 7.77 -0.80
CA TYR A 129 -12.96 8.76 -0.94
C TYR A 129 -13.73 8.63 -2.27
N PHE A 130 -13.02 8.37 -3.38
CA PHE A 130 -13.62 8.40 -4.71
C PHE A 130 -14.07 7.04 -5.23
N LYS A 131 -13.50 5.94 -4.73
CA LYS A 131 -13.88 4.62 -5.22
C LYS A 131 -15.24 4.24 -4.63
N HIS A 132 -16.16 3.86 -5.50
CA HIS A 132 -17.49 3.41 -5.09
C HIS A 132 -17.38 2.19 -4.15
N ILE A 133 -18.16 2.21 -3.06
CA ILE A 133 -18.37 1.06 -2.19
C ILE A 133 -19.55 0.28 -2.77
N PRO A 134 -19.34 -0.87 -3.43
CA PRO A 134 -20.44 -1.60 -4.02
C PRO A 134 -21.42 -2.09 -2.93
N ALA A 135 -22.71 -2.01 -3.22
CA ALA A 135 -23.79 -2.52 -2.38
C ALA A 135 -23.85 -4.05 -2.52
N LYS A 136 -22.99 -4.75 -1.76
CA LYS A 136 -22.74 -6.21 -1.83
C LYS A 136 -22.13 -6.63 -3.17
N SER A 137 -20.91 -7.17 -3.14
CA SER A 137 -20.31 -7.81 -4.32
C SER A 137 -21.13 -9.05 -4.65
N GLU A 138 -21.71 -9.13 -5.86
CA GLU A 138 -22.40 -10.33 -6.34
C GLU A 138 -21.47 -11.55 -6.24
N ILE A 139 -20.17 -11.36 -6.53
CA ILE A 139 -19.12 -12.38 -6.46
C ILE A 139 -18.86 -12.86 -5.02
N GLU A 140 -18.96 -11.99 -4.00
CA GLU A 140 -18.81 -12.39 -2.58
C GLU A 140 -19.99 -13.21 -2.03
N ASN A 141 -21.12 -13.25 -2.75
CA ASN A 141 -22.32 -13.98 -2.36
C ASN A 141 -22.60 -15.22 -3.23
N ILE A 142 -21.78 -15.50 -4.25
CA ILE A 142 -21.86 -16.76 -5.00
C ILE A 142 -21.56 -17.91 -4.01
N GLY A 143 -22.56 -18.77 -3.77
CA GLY A 143 -22.45 -19.92 -2.87
C GLY A 143 -22.89 -19.69 -1.42
N LYS A 144 -23.32 -18.48 -1.04
CA LYS A 144 -24.04 -18.28 0.22
C LYS A 144 -25.52 -18.59 -0.01
N HIS A 145 -25.94 -19.82 0.30
CA HIS A 145 -27.36 -20.09 0.45
C HIS A 145 -27.87 -19.35 1.70
N ASN A 146 -29.01 -18.66 1.53
CA ASN A 146 -29.77 -18.20 2.67
C ASN A 146 -30.36 -19.47 3.31
N ASP A 147 -29.83 -19.86 4.46
CA ASP A 147 -30.57 -20.72 5.39
C ASP A 147 -31.79 -19.97 5.94
#